data_AF-A0A7V1AMM3-F1
#
_entry.id   AF-A0A7V1AMM3-F1
#
_cell.length_a   1.000
_cell.length_b   1.000
_cell.length_c   1.000
_cell.angle_alpha   90.00
_cell.angle_beta   90.00
_cell.angle_gamma   90.00
#
_symmetry.space_group_name_H-M   'P 1'
#
loop_
_entity.id
_entity.type
_entity.pdbx_description
1 polymer ?
#
loop_
_entity_poly.entity_id
_entity_poly.type
_entity_poly.pdbx_seq_one_letter_code
_entity_poly.pdbx_strand_id
1 'polypeptide(L)'
;MPYSSWTDGRTRSFKERWGSTNYPWCQSVPDPYGDYNGKYWDKPYMSTRKLVNAGNHMVGMSAHGALTLAHDKDWGWKKILNYYINNVRTVRIY
;
A
#
# COMPACT_ATOMS: atom_id res chain seq x y z
N MET A 1 -7.54 9.23 1.90
CA MET A 1 -7.38 7.79 1.60
C MET A 1 -6.36 7.20 2.57
N PRO A 2 -6.54 5.97 3.07
CA PRO A 2 -5.57 5.33 3.94
C PRO A 2 -4.23 5.09 3.21
N TYR A 3 -3.13 5.17 3.95
CA TYR A 3 -1.80 4.78 3.51
C TYR A 3 -1.02 4.24 4.71
N SER A 4 -0.04 3.39 4.46
CA SER A 4 0.81 2.79 5.49
C SER A 4 2.27 2.73 5.04
N SER A 5 3.20 2.58 5.98
CA SER A 5 4.62 2.58 5.66
C SER A 5 5.02 1.37 4.80
N TRP A 6 4.53 0.19 5.14
CA TRP A 6 4.95 -1.09 4.54
C TRP A 6 3.77 -2.02 4.32
N THR A 7 4.00 -3.12 3.62
CA THR A 7 3.14 -4.30 3.57
C THR A 7 3.93 -5.55 3.94
N ASP A 8 3.23 -6.69 4.02
CA ASP A 8 3.81 -8.03 4.08
C ASP A 8 3.71 -8.76 2.73
N GLY A 9 3.81 -8.01 1.63
CA GLY A 9 3.68 -8.51 0.25
C GLY A 9 2.32 -8.24 -0.39
N ARG A 10 1.33 -7.75 0.38
CA ARG A 10 0.06 -7.25 -0.14
C ARG A 10 -0.55 -6.19 0.77
N THR A 11 -1.38 -5.33 0.19
CA THR A 11 -2.25 -4.46 1.00
C THR A 11 -3.41 -5.26 1.60
N ARG A 12 -4.11 -4.66 2.55
CA ARG A 12 -5.32 -5.15 3.19
C ARG A 12 -6.49 -4.36 2.66
N SER A 13 -7.63 -5.02 2.46
CA SER A 13 -8.85 -4.28 2.15
C SER A 13 -9.34 -3.51 3.37
N PHE A 14 -10.08 -2.41 3.16
CA PHE A 14 -10.69 -1.67 4.27
C PHE A 14 -11.60 -2.55 5.11
N LYS A 15 -12.36 -3.44 4.46
CA LYS A 15 -13.24 -4.42 5.10
C LYS A 15 -12.45 -5.44 5.94
N GLU A 16 -11.35 -5.96 5.42
CA GLU A 16 -10.49 -6.90 6.14
C GLU A 16 -9.90 -6.29 7.41
N ARG A 17 -9.46 -5.03 7.34
CA ARG A 17 -8.82 -4.37 8.48
C ARG A 17 -9.80 -3.80 9.50
N TRP A 18 -10.92 -3.24 9.04
CA TRP A 18 -11.83 -2.42 9.86
C TRP A 18 -13.30 -2.82 9.76
N GLY A 19 -13.64 -3.89 9.04
CA GLY A 19 -15.01 -4.42 8.96
C GLY A 19 -16.01 -3.59 8.14
N SER A 20 -15.58 -2.48 7.52
CA SER A 20 -16.47 -1.55 6.81
C SER A 20 -16.29 -1.60 5.29
N THR A 21 -17.39 -1.34 4.57
CA THR A 21 -17.43 -1.20 3.11
C THR A 21 -17.44 0.25 2.64
N ASN A 22 -17.27 1.23 3.54
CA ASN A 22 -17.33 2.67 3.21
C ASN A 22 -16.22 3.15 2.26
N TYR A 23 -15.18 2.32 2.05
CA TYR A 23 -14.06 2.60 1.17
C TYR A 23 -13.92 1.48 0.12
N PRO A 24 -14.84 1.40 -0.85
CA PRO A 24 -14.87 0.31 -1.83
C PRO A 24 -13.64 0.29 -2.76
N TRP A 25 -12.95 1.42 -2.90
CA TRP A 25 -11.71 1.53 -3.67
C TRP A 25 -10.46 0.99 -2.93
N CYS A 26 -10.54 0.77 -1.62
CA CYS A 26 -9.45 0.20 -0.81
C CYS A 26 -9.53 -1.33 -0.79
N GLN A 27 -9.20 -1.94 -1.92
CA GLN A 27 -9.11 -3.41 -2.06
C GLN A 27 -7.68 -3.89 -1.81
N SER A 28 -7.56 -5.17 -1.44
CA SER A 28 -6.26 -5.83 -1.33
C SER A 28 -5.63 -5.94 -2.71
N VAL A 29 -4.40 -5.48 -2.87
CA VAL A 29 -3.58 -5.66 -4.08
C VAL A 29 -2.25 -6.29 -3.70
N PRO A 30 -1.63 -7.10 -4.58
CA PRO A 30 -0.23 -7.50 -4.39
C PRO A 30 0.64 -6.25 -4.23
N ASP A 31 1.63 -6.31 -3.35
CA ASP A 31 2.58 -5.21 -3.13
C ASP A 31 3.99 -5.75 -2.85
N PRO A 32 4.63 -6.43 -3.82
CA PRO A 32 6.00 -6.90 -3.66
C PRO A 32 7.01 -5.73 -3.56
N TYR A 33 6.59 -4.52 -3.93
CA TYR A 33 7.43 -3.31 -3.95
C TYR A 33 7.52 -2.62 -2.60
N GLY A 34 6.46 -2.71 -1.79
CA GLY A 34 6.39 -2.22 -0.43
C GLY A 34 6.41 -3.32 0.63
N ASP A 35 6.70 -4.57 0.24
CA ASP A 35 6.93 -5.67 1.17
C ASP A 35 8.16 -5.36 2.04
N TYR A 36 7.94 -5.34 3.35
CA TYR A 36 8.99 -5.09 4.32
C TYR A 36 10.14 -6.10 4.25
N ASN A 37 9.83 -7.36 3.91
CA ASN A 37 10.83 -8.42 3.75
C ASN A 37 11.21 -8.62 2.26
N GLY A 38 10.73 -7.75 1.38
CA GLY A 38 10.99 -7.81 -0.05
C GLY A 38 12.40 -7.35 -0.40
N LYS A 39 12.81 -7.66 -1.63
CA LYS A 39 14.17 -7.40 -2.14
C LYS A 39 14.54 -5.93 -2.34
N TYR A 40 13.59 -5.01 -2.20
CA TYR A 40 13.79 -3.60 -2.55
C TYR A 40 14.40 -2.79 -1.41
N TRP A 41 14.48 -3.35 -0.20
CA TRP A 41 14.98 -2.65 0.96
C TRP A 41 15.77 -3.58 1.88
N ASP A 42 16.99 -3.18 2.25
CA ASP A 42 17.83 -3.92 3.20
C ASP A 42 17.40 -3.62 4.64
N LYS A 43 16.70 -4.58 5.27
CA LYS A 43 16.10 -4.46 6.60
C LYS A 43 16.06 -5.81 7.33
N PRO A 44 16.07 -5.80 8.68
CA PRO A 44 15.91 -7.03 9.46
C PRO A 44 14.50 -7.57 9.28
N TYR A 45 14.30 -8.88 9.24
CA TYR A 45 12.98 -9.50 9.04
C TYR A 45 11.90 -9.02 10.05
N MET A 46 10.70 -8.72 9.55
CA MET A 46 9.49 -8.54 10.36
C MET A 46 8.34 -9.41 9.88
N SER A 47 7.71 -10.15 10.80
CA SER A 47 6.46 -10.85 10.49
C SER A 47 5.27 -9.89 10.44
N THR A 48 4.19 -10.30 9.77
CA THR A 48 2.91 -9.58 9.73
C THR A 48 2.43 -9.15 11.12
N ARG A 49 2.55 -10.03 12.12
CA ARG A 49 2.16 -9.71 13.51
C ARG A 49 2.98 -8.56 14.09
N LYS A 50 4.29 -8.53 13.87
CA LYS A 50 5.15 -7.44 14.34
C LYS A 50 4.79 -6.11 13.65
N LEU A 51 4.56 -6.14 12.34
CA LEU A 51 4.12 -4.97 11.57
C LEU A 51 2.80 -4.40 12.13
N VAL A 52 1.79 -5.27 12.32
CA VAL A 52 0.49 -4.84 12.86
C VAL A 52 0.63 -4.29 14.29
N ASN A 53 1.42 -4.95 15.14
CA ASN A 53 1.67 -4.50 16.52
C ASN A 53 2.42 -3.15 16.56
N ALA A 54 3.21 -2.84 15.53
CA ALA A 54 3.86 -1.53 15.34
C ALA A 54 2.91 -0.47 14.74
N GLY A 55 1.61 -0.76 14.61
CA GLY A 55 0.62 0.17 14.06
C GLY A 55 0.52 0.19 12.54
N ASN A 56 1.27 -0.67 11.82
CA ASN A 56 1.23 -0.72 10.36
C ASN A 56 -0.02 -1.47 9.88
N HIS A 57 -1.03 -0.73 9.43
CA HIS A 57 -2.34 -1.30 9.08
C HIS A 57 -2.42 -1.89 7.66
N MET A 58 -1.49 -1.55 6.76
CA MET A 58 -1.37 -2.11 5.41
C MET A 58 -2.56 -1.83 4.47
N VAL A 59 -3.38 -0.80 4.71
CA VAL A 59 -4.57 -0.50 3.89
C VAL A 59 -4.29 0.68 2.96
N GLY A 60 -4.72 0.56 1.71
CA GLY A 60 -4.56 1.62 0.71
C GLY A 60 -3.15 1.63 0.13
N MET A 61 -2.51 2.80 0.10
CA MET A 61 -1.18 2.96 -0.52
C MET A 61 -0.05 2.57 0.43
N SER A 62 0.91 1.78 -0.07
CA SER A 62 2.18 1.53 0.63
C SER A 62 3.19 2.62 0.29
N ALA A 63 3.70 3.35 1.29
CA ALA A 63 4.61 4.46 1.06
C ALA A 63 5.94 3.99 0.44
N HIS A 64 6.54 2.92 0.99
CA HIS A 64 7.77 2.36 0.43
C HIS A 64 7.52 1.68 -0.91
N GLY A 65 6.34 1.07 -1.11
CA GLY A 65 5.97 0.55 -2.42
C GLY A 65 5.84 1.66 -3.48
N ALA A 66 5.24 2.81 -3.13
CA ALA A 66 5.18 3.97 -4.01
C ALA A 66 6.57 4.54 -4.33
N LEU A 67 7.48 4.61 -3.35
CA LEU A 67 8.88 5.03 -3.57
C LEU A 67 9.61 4.08 -4.53
N THR A 68 9.52 2.77 -4.29
CA THR A 68 10.09 1.75 -5.17
C THR A 68 9.52 1.85 -6.60
N LEU A 69 8.20 2.02 -6.75
CA LEU A 69 7.57 2.16 -8.06
C LEU A 69 8.01 3.43 -8.80
N ALA A 70 8.17 4.54 -8.08
CA ALA A 70 8.65 5.78 -8.67
C ALA A 70 10.13 5.68 -9.08
N HIS A 71 11.00 5.21 -8.19
CA HIS A 71 12.44 5.19 -8.38
C HIS A 71 12.91 4.04 -9.30
N ASP A 72 12.46 2.80 -9.05
CA ASP A 72 12.99 1.60 -9.72
C ASP A 72 12.18 1.18 -10.95
N LYS A 73 10.93 1.65 -11.05
CA LYS A 73 10.02 1.30 -12.16
C LYS A 73 9.64 2.48 -13.04
N ASP A 74 10.09 3.69 -12.69
CA ASP A 74 9.78 4.93 -13.40
C ASP A 74 8.26 5.15 -13.56
N TRP A 75 7.46 4.76 -12.56
CA TRP A 75 6.03 4.98 -12.59
C TRP A 75 5.70 6.40 -12.17
N GLY A 76 4.97 7.12 -13.03
CA GLY A 76 4.36 8.39 -12.65
C GLY A 76 3.29 8.23 -11.57
N TRP A 77 3.07 9.28 -10.78
CA TRP A 77 2.18 9.28 -9.61
C TRP A 77 0.75 8.79 -9.90
N LYS A 78 0.18 9.11 -11.08
CA LYS A 78 -1.17 8.66 -11.47
C LYS A 78 -1.25 7.14 -11.55
N LYS A 79 -0.21 6.51 -12.11
CA LYS A 79 -0.13 5.06 -12.26
C LYS A 79 0.01 4.39 -10.90
N ILE A 80 0.85 4.95 -10.01
CA ILE A 80 1.02 4.47 -8.63
C ILE A 80 -0.29 4.58 -7.85
N LEU A 81 -0.99 5.71 -7.96
CA LEU A 81 -2.27 5.91 -7.29
C LEU A 81 -3.31 4.88 -7.73
N ASN A 82 -3.45 4.68 -9.05
CA ASN A 82 -4.40 3.72 -9.62
C ASN A 82 -4.03 2.26 -9.33
N TYR A 83 -2.76 1.96 -9.03
CA TYR A 83 -2.34 0.62 -8.64
C TYR A 83 -2.81 0.24 -7.24
N TYR A 84 -2.72 1.17 -6.28
CA TYR A 84 -3.13 0.92 -4.90
C TYR A 84 -4.61 1.17 -4.65
N ILE A 85 -5.24 2.03 -5.44
CA ILE A 85 -6.62 2.48 -5.24
C ILE A 85 -7.41 2.20 -6.52
N ASN A 86 -8.31 1.23 -6.45
CA ASN A 86 -9.10 0.78 -7.59
C ASN A 86 -10.26 1.73 -7.87
N ASN A 87 -10.61 1.91 -9.15
CA ASN A 87 -11.82 2.61 -9.60
C ASN A 87 -11.98 4.05 -9.07
N VAL A 88 -10.86 4.79 -8.95
CA VAL A 88 -10.90 6.21 -8.57
C VAL A 88 -10.55 7.12 -9.74
N ARG A 89 -11.16 8.31 -9.76
CA ARG A 89 -10.83 9.39 -10.70
C ARG A 89 -10.15 10.52 -9.93
N THR A 90 -9.06 11.05 -10.47
CA THR A 90 -8.47 12.29 -9.95
C THR A 90 -9.25 13.50 -10.47
N VAL A 91 -9.68 14.37 -9.57
CA VAL A 91 -10.38 15.62 -9.89
C VAL A 91 -9.54 16.77 -9.39
N ARG A 92 -9.31 17.75 -10.27
CA ARG A 92 -8.65 19.02 -9.92
C ARG A 92 -9.69 19.92 -9.26
N ILE A 93 -9.40 20.45 -8.08
CA ILE A 93 -10.34 21.26 -7.28
C ILE A 93 -10.06 22.77 -7.32
N TYR A 94 -8.94 23.18 -7.92
CA TYR A 94 -8.52 24.56 -8.25
C TYR A 94 -7.46 24.50 -9.36
#